data_AF-A0A3C0UI70-F1
#
_entry.id   AF-A0A3C0UI70-F1
#
_cell.length_a   1.000
_cell.length_b   1.000
_cell.length_c   1.000
_cell.angle_alpha   90.00
_cell.angle_beta   90.00
_cell.angle_gamma   90.00
#
_symmetry.space_group_name_H-M   'P 1'
#
loop_
_entity.id
_entity.type
_entity.pdbx_description
1 polymer ?
#
loop_
_entity_poly.entity_id
_entity_poly.type
_entity_poly.pdbx_seq_one_letter_code
_entity_poly.pdbx_strand_id
1 'polypeptide(L)' 'MGEKNKVVNFVYPAMFAALISVLGLISIPLPFSPVPVTGQSLGVMLAGSSLT' A
#
# COMPACT_ATOMS: atom_id res chain seq x y z
N MET A 1 17.37 -16.10 6.69
CA MET A 1 17.44 -15.14 5.58
C MET A 1 18.89 -15.08 5.08
N GLY A 2 19.22 -15.76 3.99
CA GLY A 2 20.59 -15.75 3.46
C GLY A 2 20.96 -14.36 2.94
N GLU A 3 22.21 -13.96 3.13
CA GLU A 3 22.77 -12.64 2.78
C GLU A 3 22.52 -12.18 1.33
N LYS A 4 22.22 -13.12 0.43
CA LYS A 4 22.04 -12.90 -1.01
C LYS A 4 20.78 -12.11 -1.40
N ASN A 5 19.79 -11.94 -0.50
CA ASN A 5 18.48 -11.37 -0.84
C ASN A 5 18.13 -10.06 -0.11
N LYS A 6 19.11 -9.34 0.46
CA LYS A 6 18.84 -8.09 1.20
C LYS A 6 18.19 -7.01 0.32
N VAL A 7 18.69 -6.82 -0.90
CA VAL A 7 18.16 -5.80 -1.83
C VAL A 7 16.70 -6.09 -2.16
N VAL A 8 16.37 -7.34 -2.46
CA VAL A 8 15.03 -7.78 -2.82
C VAL A 8 14.02 -7.54 -1.69
N ASN A 9 14.43 -7.73 -0.43
CA ASN A 9 13.60 -7.42 0.74
C ASN A 9 13.28 -5.93 0.91
N PHE A 10 14.07 -5.03 0.31
CA PHE A 10 13.75 -3.60 0.28
C PHE A 10 12.95 -3.22 -0.97
N VAL A 11 13.21 -3.87 -2.10
CA VAL A 11 12.55 -3.60 -3.38
C VAL A 11 11.05 -3.93 -3.32
N TYR A 12 10.67 -5.09 -2.77
CA TYR A 12 9.25 -5.44 -2.64
C TYR A 12 8.42 -4.44 -1.82
N PRO A 13 8.80 -4.05 -0.59
CA PRO A 13 8.09 -3.02 0.16
C PRO A 13 8.09 -1.67 -0.56
N ALA A 14 9.19 -1.29 -1.21
CA ALA A 14 9.24 -0.03 -1.97
C ALA A 14 8.24 0.00 -3.13
N MET A 15 8.05 -1.12 -3.84
CA MET A 15 7.04 -1.23 -4.89
C MET A 15 5.62 -1.19 -4.33
N PHE A 16 5.34 -1.86 -3.21
CA PHE A 16 4.03 -1.76 -2.54
C PHE A 16 3.76 -0.35 -2.01
N ALA A 17 4.76 0.34 -1.47
CA ALA A 17 4.64 1.73 -1.04
C ALA A 17 4.27 2.67 -2.20
N ALA A 18 4.90 2.48 -3.37
CA ALA A 18 4.53 3.21 -4.58
C ALA A 18 3.10 2.88 -5.05
N LEU A 19 2.68 1.62 -4.96
CA LEU A 19 1.33 1.20 -5.34
C LEU A 19 0.27 1.80 -4.40
N ILE A 20 0.51 1.80 -3.09
CA ILE A 20 -0.35 2.43 -2.07
C ILE A 20 -0.47 3.94 -2.34
N SER A 21 0.62 4.62 -2.71
CA SER A 21 0.58 6.06 -2.99
C SER A 21 -0.31 6.40 -4.19
N VAL A 22 -0.21 5.60 -5.27
CA VAL A 22 -1.07 5.76 -6.45
C VAL A 22 -2.53 5.48 -6.12
N LEU A 23 -2.81 4.43 -5.33
CA LEU A 23 -4.17 4.09 -4.93
C LEU A 23 -4.78 5.15 -4.00
N GLY A 24 -3.96 5.91 -3.28
CA GLY A 24 -4.35 7.06 -2.46
C GLY A 24 -4.85 8.26 -3.24
N LEU A 25 -4.56 8.35 -4.55
CA LEU A 25 -5.10 9.40 -5.42
C LEU A 25 -6.60 9.23 -5.65
N ILE A 26 -7.12 8.01 -5.46
CA ILE A 26 -8.55 7.73 -5.52
C ILE A 26 -9.14 8.09 -4.16
N SER A 27 -9.90 9.18 -4.12
CA SER A 27 -10.60 9.68 -2.94
C SER A 27 -12.06 9.92 -3.27
N ILE A 28 -12.96 9.21 -2.59
CA ILE A 28 -14.40 9.30 -2.77
C ILE A 28 -14.97 10.00 -1.54
N PRO A 29 -15.40 11.28 -1.65
CA PRO A 29 -16.02 11.98 -0.55
C PRO A 29 -17.42 11.40 -0.27
N LEU A 30 -17.71 11.19 1.00
CA LEU A 30 -19.00 10.69 1.46
C LEU A 30 -19.91 11.86 1.86
N PRO A 31 -21.21 11.84 1.53
CA PRO A 31 -22.12 12.95 1.85
C PRO A 31 -22.46 13.07 3.35
N PHE A 32 -22.13 12.07 4.16
CA PHE A 32 -22.46 11.98 5.58
C PHE A 32 -21.25 11.91 6.52
N SER A 33 -20.03 11.80 5.97
CA SER A 33 -18.81 11.63 6.76
C SER A 33 -17.72 12.58 6.27
N PRO A 34 -17.00 13.26 7.17
CA PRO A 34 -15.83 14.06 6.82
C PRO A 34 -14.62 13.21 6.41
N VAL A 35 -14.69 11.88 6.60
CA VAL A 35 -13.61 10.95 6.20
C VAL A 35 -13.90 10.42 4.79
N PRO A 36 -13.10 10.78 3.79
CA PRO A 36 -13.24 10.24 2.44
C PRO A 36 -12.79 8.77 2.40
N VAL A 37 -13.44 7.97 1.55
CA VAL A 37 -13.00 6.60 1.27
C VAL A 37 -11.85 6.68 0.27
N THR A 38 -10.66 6.26 0.70
CA THR A 38 -9.46 6.26 -0.15
C THR A 38 -9.08 4.85 -0.57
N GLY A 39 -8.58 4.72 -1.80
CA GLY A 39 -8.02 3.45 -2.29
C GLY A 39 -6.78 3.00 -1.52
N GLN A 40 -6.11 3.91 -0.81
CA GLN A 40 -4.98 3.63 0.10
C GLN A 40 -5.26 2.48 1.08
N SER A 41 -6.47 2.43 1.65
CA SER A 41 -6.85 1.38 2.61
C SER A 41 -6.79 -0.04 2.02
N LEU A 42 -7.23 -0.21 0.77
CA LEU A 42 -7.13 -1.45 0.03
C LEU A 42 -5.66 -1.81 -0.27
N GLY A 43 -4.85 -0.82 -0.62
CA GLY A 43 -3.43 -1.01 -0.89
C GLY A 43 -2.67 -1.53 0.35
N VAL A 44 -3.01 -1.01 1.54
CA VAL A 44 -2.41 -1.45 2.81
C VAL A 44 -2.79 -2.90 3.14
N MET A 45 -4.04 -3.29 2.92
CA MET A 45 -4.50 -4.67 3.16
C MET A 45 -3.77 -5.68 2.26
N LEU A 46 -3.57 -5.34 0.97
CA LEU A 46 -2.81 -6.17 0.03
C LEU A 46 -1.34 -6.30 0.44
N ALA A 47 -0.70 -5.18 0.83
CA ALA A 47 0.68 -5.19 1.30
C ALA A 47 0.86 -6.09 2.53
N GLY A 48 -0.08 -6.04 3.49
CA GLY A 48 -0.06 -6.91 4.67
C GLY A 48 -0.17 -8.40 4.35
N SER A 49 -0.99 -8.77 3.36
CA SER A 49 -1.15 -10.17 2.92
C SER A 49 0.02 -10.71 2.09
N SER A 50 0.72 -9.85 1.34
CA SER A 50 1.72 -10.28 0.35
C SER A 50 3.17 -10.15 0.85
N LEU A 51 3.42 -9.34 1.89
CA LEU A 51 4.76 -9.05 2.40
C LEU A 51 5.09 -9.75 3.74
N THR A 52 4.19 -10.62 4.22
CA THR A 52 4.40 -11.56 5.35
C THR A 52 5.20 -12.77 4.88
#